data_AF-A0A1M5ECD2-F1
#
_entry.id   AF-A0A1M5ECD2-F1
#
_cell.length_a   1.000
_cell.length_b   1.000
_cell.length_c   1.000
_cell.angle_alpha   90.00
_cell.angle_beta   90.00
_cell.angle_gamma   90.00
#
_symmetry.space_group_name_H-M   'P 1'
#
loop_
_entity.id
_entity.type
_entity.pdbx_description
1 polymer ?
#
loop_
_entity_poly.entity_id
_entity_poly.type
_entity_poly.pdbx_seq_one_letter_code
_entity_poly.pdbx_strand_id
1 'polypeptide(L)'
;MTEPQLVVGGTVAALATADALAAAGRPVRLLLPRRGVGGGFLPLERDGRRLELGMRVLELHYEGTGTPPPLAEYRADDEGHRPFVALVDGWVRDLVGADAVVPVDPPASWLGGRLGPEVLLSSDLSRAAGLVAPDDARRIAGQAADAAREHGDAGWLAAGESGRLAEAGFDEASLHQHGARFHELFLAPFTGKIRPGGGADVLASLRRKLWVPLFWPRTVAEAFSGQPVGFVPERPLTVVRPGGMGPVLRALLDRLRARQVTVETYDRLTAVAPGGPAVRLGFADGREETAARPVLGLSAAELFAAAGVEYAPDRLHSVLAWVGVREDDLAELPGFVHVLDPGVPAYRVTPGERGDDGVRVVCVELAHDVPQEQAAATAVAVLETTGLLREGAGGTDLGVFSGPTFTDPTAANVARHAAALAAWQDLGVDAAVVGGAGSFGADSFNEQVLQGLSTAERLA
;
A
#
# COMPACT_ATOMS: atom_id res chain seq x y z
N MET A 1 21.21 0.38 35.79
CA MET A 1 20.66 1.03 34.58
C MET A 1 20.07 -0.07 33.74
N THR A 2 18.82 0.05 33.30
CA THR A 2 18.20 -0.91 32.40
C THR A 2 18.91 -0.89 31.06
N GLU A 3 19.22 -2.06 30.51
CA GLU A 3 19.80 -2.19 29.17
C GLU A 3 18.83 -1.57 28.15
N PRO A 4 19.31 -0.79 27.16
CA PRO A 4 18.42 -0.19 26.17
C PRO A 4 17.71 -1.28 25.37
N GLN A 5 16.42 -1.07 25.08
CA GLN A 5 15.67 -1.96 24.20
C GLN A 5 16.25 -1.86 22.79
N LEU A 6 16.72 -2.98 22.26
CA LEU A 6 17.23 -3.08 20.90
C LEU A 6 16.06 -3.20 19.91
N VAL A 7 16.04 -2.33 18.91
CA VAL A 7 15.14 -2.38 17.75
C VAL A 7 16.00 -2.44 16.49
N VAL A 8 15.76 -3.41 15.62
CA VAL A 8 16.52 -3.61 14.39
C VAL A 8 15.58 -3.60 13.20
N GLY A 9 15.84 -2.72 12.24
CA GLY A 9 15.06 -2.63 11.01
C GLY A 9 14.54 -1.23 10.71
N GLY A 10 14.15 -1.03 9.45
CA GLY A 10 13.73 0.26 8.91
C GLY A 10 12.25 0.34 8.57
N THR A 11 11.42 -0.65 8.92
CA THR A 11 9.98 -0.59 8.66
C THR A 11 9.31 0.50 9.50
N VAL A 12 8.14 0.98 9.07
CA VAL A 12 7.35 1.95 9.85
C VAL A 12 7.01 1.37 11.23
N ALA A 13 6.79 0.06 11.31
CA ALA A 13 6.54 -0.63 12.56
C ALA A 13 7.73 -0.55 13.54
N ALA A 14 8.96 -0.79 13.06
CA ALA A 14 10.16 -0.62 13.90
C ALA A 14 10.31 0.83 14.39
N LEU A 15 10.12 1.81 13.50
CA LEU A 15 10.22 3.22 13.85
C LEU A 15 9.16 3.64 14.87
N ALA A 16 7.91 3.19 14.70
CA ALA A 16 6.81 3.46 15.63
C ALA A 16 7.01 2.76 16.98
N THR A 17 7.52 1.53 17.01
CA THR A 17 7.89 0.85 18.27
C THR A 17 8.98 1.63 19.01
N ALA A 18 10.06 2.01 18.32
CA ALA A 18 11.16 2.77 18.93
C ALA A 18 10.68 4.10 19.51
N ASP A 19 9.83 4.82 18.79
CA ASP A 19 9.29 6.11 19.23
C ASP A 19 8.36 5.95 20.44
N ALA A 20 7.46 4.97 20.43
CA ALA A 20 6.54 4.73 21.54
C ALA A 20 7.27 4.27 22.82
N LEU A 21 8.28 3.41 22.70
CA LEU A 21 9.12 3.01 23.83
C LEU A 21 9.89 4.20 24.42
N ALA A 22 10.48 5.04 23.56
CA ALA A 22 11.18 6.24 23.99
C ALA A 22 10.22 7.25 24.63
N ALA A 23 8.99 7.37 24.12
CA ALA A 23 7.93 8.19 24.72
C ALA A 23 7.53 7.73 26.13
N ALA A 24 7.56 6.42 26.38
CA ALA A 24 7.36 5.83 27.69
C ALA A 24 8.59 5.94 28.63
N GLY A 25 9.65 6.66 28.21
CA GLY A 25 10.86 6.86 29.01
C GLY A 25 11.82 5.68 29.03
N ARG A 26 11.63 4.68 28.16
CA ARG A 26 12.56 3.55 28.04
C ARG A 26 13.74 3.93 27.15
N PRO A 27 15.00 3.64 27.55
CA PRO A 27 16.13 3.79 26.66
C PRO A 27 16.01 2.87 25.45
N VAL A 28 16.20 3.41 24.25
CA VAL A 28 16.09 2.66 22.99
C VAL A 28 17.37 2.81 22.16
N ARG A 29 17.80 1.70 21.58
CA ARG A 29 18.86 1.64 20.59
C ARG A 29 18.28 1.08 19.30
N LEU A 30 18.29 1.89 18.24
CA LEU A 30 17.67 1.60 16.96
C LEU A 30 18.76 1.40 15.90
N LEU A 31 18.85 0.18 15.37
CA LEU A 31 19.72 -0.16 14.24
C LEU A 31 18.91 -0.04 12.95
N LEU A 32 19.28 0.93 12.10
CA LEU A 32 18.64 1.18 10.80
C LEU A 32 19.47 0.58 9.66
N PRO A 33 18.85 -0.05 8.64
CA PRO A 33 19.57 -0.48 7.46
C PRO A 33 20.10 0.75 6.71
N ARG A 34 21.26 0.64 6.05
CA ARG A 34 21.82 1.74 5.22
C ARG A 34 20.89 2.17 4.07
N ARG A 35 19.99 1.28 3.62
CA ARG A 35 19.02 1.53 2.55
C ARG A 35 17.66 0.98 2.94
N GLY A 36 16.59 1.58 2.39
CA GLY A 36 15.22 1.07 2.57
C GLY A 36 14.54 1.46 3.89
N VAL A 37 15.09 2.42 4.64
CA VAL A 37 14.39 3.00 5.80
C VAL A 37 13.07 3.62 5.35
N GLY A 38 11.98 3.27 6.01
CA GLY A 38 10.63 3.68 5.65
C GLY A 38 9.97 2.85 4.55
N GLY A 39 10.67 1.87 3.97
CA GLY A 39 10.15 1.05 2.86
C GLY A 39 9.66 1.92 1.69
N GLY A 40 8.48 1.60 1.17
CA GLY A 40 7.86 2.32 0.04
C GLY A 40 7.17 3.64 0.39
N PHE A 41 7.35 4.16 1.61
CA PHE A 41 6.72 5.41 2.08
C PHE A 41 7.67 6.62 2.13
N LEU A 42 8.96 6.41 1.91
CA LEU A 42 9.93 7.50 1.80
C LEU A 42 10.18 7.80 0.31
N PRO A 43 10.02 9.05 -0.16
CA PRO A 43 10.32 9.40 -1.55
C PRO A 43 11.81 9.25 -1.84
N LEU A 44 12.13 9.05 -3.12
CA LEU A 44 13.49 9.16 -3.62
C LEU A 44 13.85 10.64 -3.78
N GLU A 45 15.08 11.00 -3.41
CA GLU A 45 15.65 12.32 -3.68
C GLU A 45 16.58 12.20 -4.88
N ARG A 46 16.31 12.94 -5.95
CA ARG A 46 17.13 12.92 -7.17
C ARG A 46 17.19 14.31 -7.79
N ASP A 47 18.39 14.82 -8.00
CA ASP A 47 18.64 16.13 -8.63
C ASP A 47 17.83 17.27 -7.97
N GLY A 48 17.71 17.22 -6.65
CA GLY A 48 16.94 18.20 -5.85
C GLY A 48 15.42 18.05 -5.92
N ARG A 49 14.91 16.98 -6.55
CA ARG A 49 13.49 16.66 -6.66
C ARG A 49 13.12 15.46 -5.81
N ARG A 50 11.90 15.53 -5.25
CA ARG A 50 11.24 14.43 -4.56
C ARG A 50 10.44 13.60 -5.54
N LEU A 51 10.78 12.33 -5.64
CA LEU A 51 10.13 11.36 -6.51
C LEU A 51 9.40 10.34 -5.63
N GLU A 52 8.10 10.59 -5.40
CA GLU A 52 7.22 9.66 -4.69
C GLU A 52 7.01 8.38 -5.52
N LEU A 53 6.98 7.22 -4.87
CA LEU A 53 6.88 5.90 -5.53
C LEU A 53 5.45 5.58 -6.00
N GLY A 54 4.83 6.52 -6.71
CA GLY A 54 3.42 6.50 -7.05
C GLY A 54 2.56 7.06 -5.91
N MET A 55 1.25 6.85 -6.02
CA MET A 55 0.33 7.33 -4.98
C MET A 55 0.56 6.60 -3.65
N ARG A 56 0.71 7.38 -2.58
CA ARG A 56 0.68 6.91 -1.19
C ARG A 56 -0.27 7.81 -0.42
N VAL A 57 -1.38 7.23 0.02
CA VAL A 57 -2.43 7.93 0.77
C VAL A 57 -2.58 7.30 2.14
N LEU A 58 -3.09 8.11 3.07
CA LEU A 58 -3.49 7.72 4.39
C LEU A 58 -5.00 7.49 4.40
N GLU A 59 -5.40 6.30 4.82
CA GLU A 59 -6.79 5.99 5.15
C GLU A 59 -7.00 6.29 6.63
N LEU A 60 -7.35 7.52 6.96
CA LEU A 60 -7.51 7.99 8.34
C LEU A 60 -8.96 7.98 8.83
N HIS A 61 -9.88 7.52 7.99
CA HIS A 61 -11.29 7.43 8.31
C HIS A 61 -11.95 6.27 7.57
N TYR A 62 -12.88 5.61 8.26
CA TYR A 62 -13.80 4.62 7.69
C TYR A 62 -15.18 4.82 8.28
N GLU A 63 -16.20 4.58 7.48
CA GLU A 63 -17.58 4.55 7.94
C GLU A 63 -17.79 3.55 9.08
N GLY A 64 -18.70 3.87 10.01
CA GLY A 64 -19.06 2.97 11.11
C GLY A 64 -17.96 2.75 12.15
N THR A 65 -16.82 3.46 12.06
CA THR A 65 -15.78 3.43 13.10
C THR A 65 -16.07 4.48 14.17
N GLY A 66 -15.83 4.11 15.43
CA GLY A 66 -16.05 4.95 16.60
C GLY A 66 -14.78 5.07 17.44
N THR A 67 -14.93 5.06 18.77
CA THR A 67 -13.79 4.97 19.68
C THR A 67 -12.99 3.68 19.40
N PRO A 68 -11.67 3.77 19.20
CA PRO A 68 -10.86 2.59 18.91
C PRO A 68 -10.90 1.61 20.10
N PRO A 69 -10.95 0.29 19.85
CA PRO A 69 -10.81 -0.71 20.92
C PRO A 69 -9.46 -0.58 21.65
N PRO A 70 -9.30 -1.23 22.82
CA PRO A 70 -7.99 -1.35 23.46
C PRO A 70 -6.94 -1.95 22.52
N LEU A 71 -5.74 -1.38 22.47
CA LEU A 71 -4.67 -1.82 21.56
C LEU A 71 -4.20 -3.26 21.83
N ALA A 72 -4.44 -3.80 23.04
CA ALA A 72 -4.24 -5.21 23.36
C ALA A 72 -5.13 -6.18 22.53
N GLU A 73 -6.25 -5.69 21.99
CA GLU A 73 -7.16 -6.47 21.13
C GLU A 73 -6.70 -6.48 19.66
N TYR A 74 -5.75 -5.62 19.27
CA TYR A 74 -5.24 -5.56 17.90
C TYR A 74 -4.64 -6.90 17.47
N ARG A 75 -4.99 -7.32 16.25
CA ARG A 75 -4.43 -8.48 15.55
C ARG A 75 -3.97 -8.03 14.18
N ALA A 76 -2.75 -8.40 13.80
CA ALA A 76 -2.19 -8.05 12.51
C ALA A 76 -2.74 -8.99 11.42
N ASP A 77 -3.64 -8.49 10.59
CA ASP A 77 -4.18 -9.16 9.41
C ASP A 77 -4.41 -8.14 8.28
N ASP A 78 -5.06 -8.54 7.18
CA ASP A 78 -5.21 -7.72 5.96
C ASP A 78 -6.15 -6.50 6.13
N GLU A 79 -6.93 -6.40 7.22
CA GLU A 79 -7.76 -5.22 7.51
C GLU A 79 -7.87 -4.90 9.02
N GLY A 80 -6.99 -5.46 9.85
CA GLY A 80 -7.02 -5.41 11.30
C GLY A 80 -6.91 -4.00 11.88
N HIS A 81 -6.37 -3.07 11.09
CA HIS A 81 -6.28 -1.66 11.45
C HIS A 81 -7.60 -0.90 11.42
N ARG A 82 -8.63 -1.36 10.68
CA ARG A 82 -9.85 -0.57 10.43
C ARG A 82 -10.55 -0.11 11.71
N PRO A 83 -10.75 -0.97 12.74
CA PRO A 83 -11.33 -0.54 14.01
C PRO A 83 -10.50 0.48 14.79
N PHE A 84 -9.20 0.59 14.47
CA PHE A 84 -8.23 1.45 15.16
C PHE A 84 -7.87 2.71 14.37
N VAL A 85 -8.57 3.01 13.27
CA VAL A 85 -8.20 4.10 12.35
C VAL A 85 -8.09 5.47 13.04
N ALA A 86 -8.97 5.75 14.01
CA ALA A 86 -8.94 7.00 14.78
C ALA A 86 -7.68 7.16 15.63
N LEU A 87 -7.10 6.05 16.11
CA LEU A 87 -5.82 6.05 16.83
C LEU A 87 -4.68 6.40 15.87
N VAL A 88 -4.69 5.85 14.66
CA VAL A 88 -3.70 6.16 13.62
C VAL A 88 -3.82 7.62 13.18
N ASP A 89 -5.04 8.14 12.97
CA ASP A 89 -5.28 9.55 12.65
C ASP A 89 -4.69 10.48 13.72
N GLY A 90 -5.00 10.21 14.99
CA GLY A 90 -4.45 10.98 16.12
C GLY A 90 -2.91 10.93 16.16
N TRP A 91 -2.32 9.77 15.92
CA TRP A 91 -0.86 9.59 15.90
C TRP A 91 -0.20 10.34 14.74
N VAL A 92 -0.80 10.32 13.53
CA VAL A 92 -0.29 11.08 12.38
C VAL A 92 -0.39 12.58 12.64
N ARG A 93 -1.54 13.06 13.12
CA ARG A 93 -1.76 14.49 13.39
C ARG A 93 -0.82 15.03 14.47
N ASP A 94 -0.49 14.22 15.48
CA ASP A 94 0.51 14.55 16.50
C ASP A 94 1.92 14.68 15.90
N LEU A 95 2.26 13.88 14.89
CA LEU A 95 3.56 13.93 14.21
C LEU A 95 3.74 15.16 13.33
N VAL A 96 2.77 15.44 12.46
CA VAL A 96 2.92 16.43 11.38
C VAL A 96 2.12 17.71 11.59
N GLY A 97 1.29 17.76 12.64
CA GLY A 97 0.33 18.83 12.89
C GLY A 97 -0.99 18.61 12.14
N ALA A 98 -2.10 18.89 12.82
CA ALA A 98 -3.44 18.65 12.28
C ALA A 98 -3.73 19.38 10.95
N ASP A 99 -3.20 20.59 10.79
CA ASP A 99 -3.41 21.43 9.60
C ASP A 99 -2.62 20.95 8.36
N ALA A 100 -1.60 20.10 8.56
CA ALA A 100 -0.82 19.55 7.47
C ALA A 100 -1.52 18.35 6.78
N VAL A 101 -2.44 17.70 7.51
CA VAL A 101 -3.20 16.53 7.06
C VAL A 101 -4.43 16.99 6.28
N VAL A 102 -4.44 16.75 4.97
CA VAL A 102 -5.47 17.28 4.05
C VAL A 102 -6.01 16.17 3.14
N PRO A 103 -7.27 16.28 2.68
CA PRO A 103 -7.77 15.39 1.65
C PRO A 103 -6.97 15.57 0.36
N VAL A 104 -6.82 14.48 -0.39
CA VAL A 104 -6.33 14.51 -1.77
C VAL A 104 -7.37 15.23 -2.64
N ASP A 105 -6.91 15.94 -3.67
CA ASP A 105 -7.80 16.50 -4.68
C ASP A 105 -8.66 15.39 -5.32
N PRO A 106 -9.89 15.68 -5.80
CA PRO A 106 -10.77 14.65 -6.34
C PRO A 106 -10.07 13.78 -7.39
N PRO A 107 -10.02 12.45 -7.19
CA PRO A 107 -9.37 11.57 -8.14
C PRO A 107 -10.28 11.24 -9.33
N ALA A 108 -9.72 10.64 -10.38
CA ALA A 108 -10.44 10.27 -11.59
C ALA A 108 -10.12 8.85 -12.10
N SER A 109 -10.99 8.32 -12.96
CA SER A 109 -10.70 7.17 -13.83
C SER A 109 -10.61 7.62 -15.29
N TRP A 110 -9.74 6.97 -16.06
CA TRP A 110 -9.71 7.03 -17.53
C TRP A 110 -10.25 5.73 -18.12
N LEU A 111 -11.42 5.79 -18.76
CA LEU A 111 -12.09 4.64 -19.38
C LEU A 111 -12.91 5.08 -20.60
N GLY A 112 -12.76 4.38 -21.72
CA GLY A 112 -13.41 4.70 -22.98
C GLY A 112 -12.95 6.01 -23.58
N GLY A 113 -11.66 6.37 -23.42
CA GLY A 113 -11.11 7.62 -23.95
C GLY A 113 -11.58 8.89 -23.25
N ARG A 114 -12.05 8.81 -21.99
CA ARG A 114 -12.52 9.95 -21.22
C ARG A 114 -12.15 9.86 -19.74
N LEU A 115 -11.97 11.03 -19.12
CA LEU A 115 -11.89 11.18 -17.67
C LEU A 115 -13.30 11.15 -17.05
N GLY A 116 -13.44 10.51 -15.90
CA GLY A 116 -14.66 10.50 -15.11
C GLY A 116 -14.41 10.08 -13.66
N PRO A 117 -15.45 9.69 -12.90
CA PRO A 117 -15.32 9.38 -11.48
C PRO A 117 -14.31 8.25 -11.23
N GLU A 118 -13.50 8.40 -10.18
CA GLU A 118 -12.66 7.31 -9.69
C GLU A 118 -13.50 6.26 -8.99
N VAL A 119 -13.32 4.99 -9.34
CA VAL A 119 -14.16 3.89 -8.82
C VAL A 119 -13.41 2.83 -8.03
N LEU A 120 -12.08 2.73 -8.18
CA LEU A 120 -11.33 1.63 -7.56
C LEU A 120 -11.00 1.93 -6.09
N LEU A 121 -10.34 3.06 -5.82
CA LEU A 121 -9.85 3.37 -4.48
C LEU A 121 -10.88 4.10 -3.62
N SER A 122 -11.65 5.02 -4.20
CA SER A 122 -12.80 5.67 -3.56
C SER A 122 -13.86 4.65 -3.18
N SER A 123 -13.95 3.55 -3.95
CA SER A 123 -15.03 2.57 -3.90
C SER A 123 -16.44 3.20 -4.08
N ASP A 124 -16.54 4.41 -4.63
CA ASP A 124 -17.80 5.09 -4.91
C ASP A 124 -18.26 4.81 -6.35
N LEU A 125 -19.34 4.03 -6.47
CA LEU A 125 -19.95 3.72 -7.76
C LEU A 125 -21.09 4.66 -8.17
N SER A 126 -21.44 5.65 -7.35
CA SER A 126 -22.64 6.50 -7.54
C SER A 126 -22.73 7.16 -8.92
N ARG A 127 -21.58 7.41 -9.57
CA ARG A 127 -21.49 8.00 -10.91
C ARG A 127 -20.83 7.10 -11.95
N ALA A 128 -20.53 5.84 -11.61
CA ALA A 128 -19.75 4.93 -12.45
C ALA A 128 -20.45 4.57 -13.78
N ALA A 129 -21.79 4.58 -13.82
CA ALA A 129 -22.54 4.34 -15.06
C ALA A 129 -22.17 5.33 -16.18
N GLY A 130 -21.78 6.56 -15.81
CA GLY A 130 -21.34 7.59 -16.75
C GLY A 130 -20.00 7.28 -17.44
N LEU A 131 -19.23 6.29 -16.97
CA LEU A 131 -17.95 5.89 -17.56
C LEU A 131 -18.10 4.90 -18.72
N VAL A 132 -19.23 4.22 -18.86
CA VAL A 132 -19.46 3.20 -19.89
C VAL A 132 -20.54 3.60 -20.89
N ALA A 133 -20.70 2.83 -21.96
CA ALA A 133 -21.82 3.00 -22.89
C ALA A 133 -23.15 2.58 -22.22
N PRO A 134 -24.30 3.16 -22.64
CA PRO A 134 -25.60 2.79 -22.06
C PRO A 134 -25.94 1.30 -22.14
N ASP A 135 -25.55 0.62 -23.21
CA ASP A 135 -25.73 -0.84 -23.35
C ASP A 135 -24.91 -1.63 -22.35
N ASP A 136 -23.68 -1.19 -22.08
CA ASP A 136 -22.82 -1.82 -21.08
C ASP A 136 -23.34 -1.58 -19.67
N ALA A 137 -23.81 -0.36 -19.38
CA ALA A 137 -24.45 -0.07 -18.10
C ALA A 137 -25.67 -0.99 -17.84
N ARG A 138 -26.54 -1.16 -18.84
CA ARG A 138 -27.69 -2.09 -18.74
C ARG A 138 -27.26 -3.53 -18.51
N ARG A 139 -26.21 -4.00 -19.21
CA ARG A 139 -25.69 -5.37 -19.04
C ARG A 139 -25.09 -5.57 -17.65
N ILE A 140 -24.27 -4.62 -17.18
CA ILE A 140 -23.69 -4.64 -15.84
C ILE A 140 -24.80 -4.69 -14.79
N ALA A 141 -25.78 -3.79 -14.89
CA ALA A 141 -26.90 -3.74 -13.95
C ALA A 141 -27.69 -5.05 -13.90
N GLY A 142 -27.98 -5.64 -15.06
CA GLY A 142 -28.69 -6.92 -15.15
C GLY A 142 -27.90 -8.07 -14.52
N GLN A 143 -26.61 -8.21 -14.87
CA GLN A 143 -25.76 -9.27 -14.32
C GLN A 143 -25.57 -9.15 -12.80
N ALA A 144 -25.35 -7.94 -12.30
CA ALA A 144 -25.21 -7.70 -10.86
C ALA A 144 -26.54 -7.90 -10.11
N ALA A 145 -27.68 -7.54 -10.71
CA ALA A 145 -29.00 -7.82 -10.14
C ALA A 145 -29.29 -9.33 -10.08
N ASP A 146 -28.88 -10.08 -11.09
CA ASP A 146 -28.98 -11.54 -11.09
C ASP A 146 -28.13 -12.15 -9.97
N ALA A 147 -26.89 -11.70 -9.81
CA ALA A 147 -26.01 -12.12 -8.72
C ALA A 147 -26.59 -11.76 -7.34
N ALA A 148 -27.17 -10.57 -7.17
CA ALA A 148 -27.84 -10.18 -5.91
C ALA A 148 -29.06 -11.08 -5.60
N ARG A 149 -29.84 -11.47 -6.61
CA ARG A 149 -30.99 -12.38 -6.44
C ARG A 149 -30.56 -13.80 -6.08
N GLU A 150 -29.45 -14.27 -6.63
CA GLU A 150 -28.97 -15.64 -6.42
C GLU A 150 -28.18 -15.79 -5.12
N HIS A 151 -27.34 -14.81 -4.78
CA HIS A 151 -26.35 -14.90 -3.72
C HIS A 151 -26.57 -13.90 -2.58
N GLY A 152 -27.62 -13.08 -2.66
CA GLY A 152 -27.92 -12.02 -1.70
C GLY A 152 -27.18 -10.72 -1.99
N ASP A 153 -27.60 -9.64 -1.33
CA ASP A 153 -27.16 -8.27 -1.61
C ASP A 153 -25.64 -8.08 -1.57
N ALA A 154 -24.96 -8.74 -0.62
CA ALA A 154 -23.52 -8.66 -0.40
C ALA A 154 -22.73 -9.80 -1.04
N GLY A 155 -23.40 -10.87 -1.52
CA GLY A 155 -22.75 -12.09 -2.03
C GLY A 155 -21.63 -12.59 -1.10
N TRP A 156 -20.41 -12.79 -1.63
CA TRP A 156 -19.26 -13.27 -0.85
C TRP A 156 -18.68 -12.25 0.15
N LEU A 157 -19.19 -11.02 0.17
CA LEU A 157 -18.84 -10.01 1.18
C LEU A 157 -19.81 -10.05 2.38
N ALA A 158 -20.79 -10.96 2.38
CA ALA A 158 -21.68 -11.18 3.52
C ALA A 158 -20.92 -11.71 4.75
N ALA A 159 -21.40 -11.37 5.94
CA ALA A 159 -20.87 -11.89 7.19
C ALA A 159 -20.98 -13.43 7.21
N GLY A 160 -19.84 -14.13 7.31
CA GLY A 160 -19.75 -15.59 7.28
C GLY A 160 -19.08 -16.17 6.02
N GLU A 161 -18.93 -15.37 4.96
CA GLU A 161 -18.35 -15.82 3.69
C GLU A 161 -16.84 -15.51 3.56
N SER A 162 -16.21 -14.94 4.60
CA SER A 162 -14.80 -14.53 4.57
C SER A 162 -13.83 -15.67 4.24
N GLY A 163 -14.15 -16.90 4.63
CA GLY A 163 -13.39 -18.09 4.27
C GLY A 163 -13.31 -18.31 2.76
N ARG A 164 -14.39 -18.03 2.00
CA ARG A 164 -14.38 -18.17 0.55
C ARG A 164 -13.41 -17.18 -0.11
N LEU A 165 -13.39 -15.94 0.36
CA LEU A 165 -12.47 -14.92 -0.16
C LEU A 165 -11.00 -15.28 0.12
N ALA A 166 -10.72 -16.01 1.20
CA ALA A 166 -9.38 -16.47 1.53
C ALA A 166 -8.87 -17.61 0.63
N GLU A 167 -9.77 -18.30 -0.08
CA GLU A 167 -9.45 -19.45 -0.93
C GLU A 167 -9.59 -19.14 -2.44
N ALA A 168 -10.54 -18.28 -2.81
CA ALA A 168 -10.86 -17.96 -4.19
C ALA A 168 -9.89 -16.95 -4.83
N GLY A 169 -9.73 -17.09 -6.15
CA GLY A 169 -9.06 -16.08 -6.98
C GLY A 169 -9.88 -14.79 -7.07
N PHE A 170 -9.22 -13.65 -7.28
CA PHE A 170 -9.87 -12.36 -7.40
C PHE A 170 -10.80 -12.29 -8.61
N ASP A 171 -10.40 -12.85 -9.75
CA ASP A 171 -11.23 -12.86 -10.96
C ASP A 171 -12.53 -13.64 -10.72
N GLU A 172 -12.44 -14.79 -10.05
CA GLU A 172 -13.62 -15.59 -9.66
C GLU A 172 -14.55 -14.80 -8.73
N ALA A 173 -14.00 -14.20 -7.68
CA ALA A 173 -14.78 -13.37 -6.76
C ALA A 173 -15.41 -12.16 -7.46
N SER A 174 -14.69 -11.51 -8.37
CA SER A 174 -15.23 -10.40 -9.17
C SER A 174 -16.36 -10.85 -10.09
N LEU A 175 -16.23 -12.00 -10.75
CA LEU A 175 -17.27 -12.55 -11.62
C LEU A 175 -18.52 -12.91 -10.82
N HIS A 176 -18.34 -13.53 -9.66
CA HIS A 176 -19.42 -13.84 -8.73
C HIS A 176 -20.16 -12.58 -8.27
N GLN A 177 -19.42 -11.53 -7.89
CA GLN A 177 -20.00 -10.33 -7.31
C GLN A 177 -20.62 -9.39 -8.34
N HIS A 178 -19.94 -9.18 -9.46
CA HIS A 178 -20.24 -8.07 -10.36
C HIS A 178 -20.78 -8.50 -11.73
N GLY A 179 -20.60 -9.79 -12.08
CA GLY A 179 -20.82 -10.31 -13.42
C GLY A 179 -19.69 -10.00 -14.40
N ALA A 180 -19.72 -10.70 -15.54
CA ALA A 180 -18.67 -10.67 -16.55
C ALA A 180 -18.39 -9.25 -17.09
N ARG A 181 -19.44 -8.47 -17.39
CA ARG A 181 -19.24 -7.20 -18.09
C ARG A 181 -18.56 -6.14 -17.23
N PHE A 182 -18.86 -6.11 -15.93
CA PHE A 182 -18.17 -5.20 -15.01
C PHE A 182 -16.70 -5.60 -14.87
N HIS A 183 -16.45 -6.90 -14.66
CA HIS A 183 -15.11 -7.44 -14.54
C HIS A 183 -14.24 -7.12 -15.77
N GLU A 184 -14.75 -7.39 -16.97
CA GLU A 184 -14.06 -7.15 -18.25
C GLU A 184 -13.71 -5.67 -18.50
N LEU A 185 -14.54 -4.73 -18.03
CA LEU A 185 -14.36 -3.31 -18.30
C LEU A 185 -13.52 -2.59 -17.25
N PHE A 186 -13.69 -2.94 -15.98
CA PHE A 186 -13.11 -2.17 -14.87
C PHE A 186 -11.91 -2.87 -14.22
N LEU A 187 -11.96 -4.19 -14.05
CA LEU A 187 -11.05 -4.89 -13.15
C LEU A 187 -9.98 -5.70 -13.90
N ALA A 188 -10.37 -6.52 -14.87
CA ALA A 188 -9.43 -7.35 -15.62
C ALA A 188 -8.37 -6.54 -16.39
N PRO A 189 -8.71 -5.44 -17.09
CA PRO A 189 -7.70 -4.62 -17.76
C PRO A 189 -6.71 -3.98 -16.78
N PHE A 190 -7.19 -3.59 -15.60
CA PHE A 190 -6.36 -2.95 -14.58
C PHE A 190 -5.40 -3.95 -13.94
N THR A 191 -5.88 -5.13 -13.50
CA THR A 191 -5.03 -6.18 -12.92
C THR A 191 -4.05 -6.74 -13.94
N GLY A 192 -4.47 -6.89 -15.21
CA GLY A 192 -3.60 -7.33 -16.31
C GLY A 192 -2.43 -6.36 -16.59
N LYS A 193 -2.61 -5.06 -16.32
CA LYS A 193 -1.50 -4.10 -16.39
C LYS A 193 -0.54 -4.23 -15.22
N ILE A 194 -1.02 -4.55 -14.03
CA ILE A 194 -0.17 -4.73 -12.83
C ILE A 194 0.64 -6.02 -12.90
N ARG A 195 0.10 -7.12 -13.47
CA ARG A 195 0.79 -8.40 -13.54
C ARG A 195 0.35 -9.30 -14.71
N PRO A 196 1.23 -10.20 -15.21
CA PRO A 196 0.94 -11.03 -16.39
C PRO A 196 -0.29 -11.93 -16.24
N GLY A 197 -0.52 -12.46 -15.04
CA GLY A 197 -1.62 -13.38 -14.76
C GLY A 197 -2.97 -12.72 -14.42
N GLY A 198 -3.06 -11.38 -14.50
CA GLY A 198 -4.27 -10.67 -14.06
C GLY A 198 -4.59 -10.95 -12.59
N GLY A 199 -5.85 -11.21 -12.26
CA GLY A 199 -6.29 -11.51 -10.90
C GLY A 199 -6.64 -12.99 -10.64
N ALA A 200 -6.38 -13.89 -11.59
CA ALA A 200 -6.88 -15.27 -11.51
C ALA A 200 -6.31 -16.07 -10.33
N ASP A 201 -5.03 -15.88 -10.00
CA ASP A 201 -4.29 -16.55 -8.92
C ASP A 201 -4.03 -15.65 -7.71
N VAL A 202 -4.56 -14.42 -7.74
CA VAL A 202 -4.52 -13.47 -6.63
C VAL A 202 -5.64 -13.83 -5.66
N LEU A 203 -5.35 -14.01 -4.37
CA LEU A 203 -6.40 -14.28 -3.39
C LEU A 203 -7.34 -13.08 -3.27
N ALA A 204 -8.65 -13.33 -3.34
CA ALA A 204 -9.67 -12.29 -3.28
C ALA A 204 -9.67 -11.53 -1.94
N SER A 205 -9.26 -12.19 -0.85
CA SER A 205 -9.03 -11.54 0.44
C SER A 205 -7.98 -10.43 0.31
N LEU A 206 -6.85 -10.73 -0.33
CA LEU A 206 -5.68 -9.86 -0.48
C LEU A 206 -5.74 -8.88 -1.67
N ARG A 207 -6.91 -8.77 -2.32
CA ARG A 207 -7.14 -7.92 -3.51
C ARG A 207 -6.67 -6.46 -3.34
N ARG A 208 -6.69 -5.95 -2.11
CA ARG A 208 -6.27 -4.58 -1.79
C ARG A 208 -4.77 -4.35 -2.01
N LYS A 209 -3.94 -5.40 -1.99
CA LYS A 209 -2.53 -5.30 -2.38
C LYS A 209 -2.35 -4.93 -3.85
N LEU A 210 -3.36 -5.18 -4.70
CA LEU A 210 -3.40 -4.71 -6.09
C LEU A 210 -4.31 -3.49 -6.28
N TRP A 211 -4.73 -2.82 -5.20
CA TRP A 211 -5.61 -1.64 -5.25
C TRP A 211 -6.95 -1.86 -5.97
N VAL A 212 -7.46 -3.09 -6.00
CA VAL A 212 -8.75 -3.40 -6.64
C VAL A 212 -9.84 -3.70 -5.61
N PRO A 213 -11.06 -3.15 -5.79
CA PRO A 213 -12.18 -3.38 -4.88
C PRO A 213 -12.94 -4.68 -5.22
N LEU A 214 -13.73 -5.12 -4.25
CA LEU A 214 -14.93 -5.93 -4.50
C LEU A 214 -16.12 -5.15 -3.95
N PHE A 215 -17.18 -5.07 -4.73
CA PHE A 215 -18.42 -4.40 -4.40
C PHE A 215 -19.51 -5.42 -4.06
N TRP A 216 -20.51 -4.95 -3.32
CA TRP A 216 -21.74 -5.71 -3.17
C TRP A 216 -22.46 -5.79 -4.53
N PRO A 217 -22.95 -6.97 -4.94
CA PRO A 217 -23.75 -7.12 -6.15
C PRO A 217 -24.87 -6.08 -6.25
N ARG A 218 -25.58 -5.83 -5.14
CA ARG A 218 -26.64 -4.84 -5.08
C ARG A 218 -26.17 -3.41 -5.40
N THR A 219 -25.03 -2.99 -4.84
CA THR A 219 -24.48 -1.65 -5.09
C THR A 219 -24.13 -1.46 -6.57
N VAL A 220 -23.57 -2.48 -7.22
CA VAL A 220 -23.29 -2.45 -8.67
C VAL A 220 -24.60 -2.37 -9.46
N ALA A 221 -25.61 -3.16 -9.11
CA ALA A 221 -26.91 -3.14 -9.78
C ALA A 221 -27.59 -1.76 -9.67
N GLU A 222 -27.60 -1.16 -8.48
CA GLU A 222 -28.16 0.18 -8.22
C GLU A 222 -27.43 1.25 -9.04
N ALA A 223 -26.10 1.29 -8.94
CA ALA A 223 -25.25 2.27 -9.62
C ALA A 223 -25.43 2.26 -11.14
N PHE A 224 -25.48 1.09 -11.77
CA PHE A 224 -25.53 0.96 -13.23
C PHE A 224 -26.95 0.94 -13.81
N SER A 225 -27.99 0.78 -12.98
CA SER A 225 -29.40 0.93 -13.41
C SER A 225 -29.89 2.37 -13.34
N GLY A 226 -29.08 3.30 -12.82
CA GLY A 226 -29.46 4.70 -12.58
C GLY A 226 -30.36 4.88 -11.36
N GLN A 227 -30.46 3.86 -10.49
CA GLN A 227 -31.12 3.99 -9.20
C GLN A 227 -30.19 4.70 -8.20
N PRO A 228 -30.73 5.35 -7.16
CA PRO A 228 -29.92 5.81 -6.04
C PRO A 228 -29.18 4.63 -5.40
N VAL A 229 -27.87 4.78 -5.21
CA VAL A 229 -27.07 3.79 -4.49
C VAL A 229 -27.40 3.87 -3.01
N GLY A 230 -27.74 2.73 -2.40
CA GLY A 230 -28.15 2.67 -1.00
C GLY A 230 -27.04 2.97 0.00
N PHE A 231 -25.78 2.88 -0.42
CA PHE A 231 -24.61 3.17 0.39
C PHE A 231 -23.47 3.76 -0.45
N VAL A 232 -22.94 4.89 -0.02
CA VAL A 232 -21.74 5.52 -0.58
C VAL A 232 -20.67 5.56 0.50
N PRO A 233 -19.48 4.97 0.28
CA PRO A 233 -18.42 4.99 1.29
C PRO A 233 -17.95 6.41 1.61
N GLU A 234 -17.85 6.74 2.91
CA GLU A 234 -17.19 7.95 3.37
C GLU A 234 -15.74 7.59 3.72
N ARG A 235 -14.84 7.69 2.73
CA ARG A 235 -13.43 7.29 2.86
C ARG A 235 -12.51 8.32 2.22
N PRO A 236 -12.34 9.49 2.86
CA PRO A 236 -11.47 10.54 2.32
C PRO A 236 -10.03 10.04 2.26
N LEU A 237 -9.48 9.98 1.05
CA LEU A 237 -8.07 9.71 0.83
C LEU A 237 -7.28 10.94 1.28
N THR A 238 -6.30 10.73 2.15
CA THR A 238 -5.61 11.83 2.83
C THR A 238 -4.11 11.83 2.54
N VAL A 239 -3.50 13.00 2.47
CA VAL A 239 -2.04 13.21 2.31
C VAL A 239 -1.54 14.27 3.26
N VAL A 240 -0.21 14.41 3.39
CA VAL A 240 0.41 15.46 4.19
C VAL A 240 1.08 16.50 3.29
N ARG A 241 0.71 17.76 3.46
CA ARG A 241 1.35 18.87 2.72
C ARG A 241 2.77 19.16 3.24
N PRO A 242 3.70 19.59 2.37
CA PRO A 242 3.55 19.81 0.93
C PRO A 242 3.80 18.57 0.05
N GLY A 243 4.03 17.37 0.61
CA GLY A 243 4.76 16.31 -0.11
C GLY A 243 4.23 14.88 0.02
N GLY A 244 2.94 14.66 0.28
CA GLY A 244 2.38 13.30 0.32
C GLY A 244 2.69 12.57 1.63
N MET A 245 3.26 11.36 1.55
CA MET A 245 3.56 10.52 2.72
C MET A 245 4.95 10.70 3.30
N GLY A 246 5.93 11.11 2.47
CA GLY A 246 7.30 11.36 2.91
C GLY A 246 7.44 12.25 4.16
N PRO A 247 6.64 13.33 4.32
CA PRO A 247 6.69 14.17 5.52
C PRO A 247 6.43 13.43 6.83
N VAL A 248 5.56 12.41 6.84
CA VAL A 248 5.25 11.64 8.06
C VAL A 248 6.47 10.88 8.54
N LEU A 249 7.20 10.22 7.63
CA LEU A 249 8.39 9.46 8.01
C LEU A 249 9.56 10.36 8.40
N ARG A 250 9.71 11.52 7.75
CA ARG A 250 10.72 12.52 8.15
C ARG A 250 10.43 13.02 9.56
N ALA A 251 9.19 13.40 9.85
CA ALA A 251 8.76 13.83 11.18
C ALA A 251 9.00 12.75 12.24
N LEU A 252 8.73 11.48 11.93
CA LEU A 252 9.01 10.37 12.83
C LEU A 252 10.51 10.18 13.10
N LEU A 253 11.35 10.24 12.06
CA LEU A 253 12.80 10.14 12.21
C LEU A 253 13.37 11.33 13.01
N ASP A 254 12.85 12.54 12.81
CA ASP A 254 13.24 13.72 13.57
C ASP A 254 12.78 13.62 15.03
N ARG A 255 11.57 13.10 15.28
CA ARG A 255 11.06 12.85 16.64
C ARG A 255 11.91 11.83 17.40
N LEU A 256 12.34 10.75 16.74
CA LEU A 256 13.26 9.77 17.33
C LEU A 256 14.59 10.41 17.78
N ARG A 257 15.15 11.31 16.96
CA ARG A 257 16.36 12.07 17.32
C ARG A 257 16.10 13.00 18.51
N ALA A 258 14.99 13.72 18.51
CA ALA A 258 14.60 14.63 19.59
C ALA A 258 14.39 13.89 20.93
N ARG A 259 13.90 12.64 20.89
CA ARG A 259 13.73 11.76 22.05
C ARG A 259 15.03 11.07 22.50
N GLN A 260 16.18 11.44 21.94
CA GLN A 260 17.49 10.87 22.28
C GLN A 260 17.59 9.34 22.07
N VAL A 261 16.84 8.79 21.12
CA VAL A 261 17.04 7.39 20.68
C VAL A 261 18.44 7.25 20.10
N THR A 262 19.19 6.23 20.53
CA THR A 262 20.52 5.95 19.97
C THR A 262 20.34 5.29 18.61
N VAL A 263 20.60 6.02 17.53
CA VAL A 263 20.45 5.52 16.16
C VAL A 263 21.80 5.16 15.58
N GLU A 264 21.94 3.91 15.13
CA GLU A 264 23.11 3.42 14.41
C GLU A 264 22.68 2.83 13.07
N THR A 265 23.61 2.73 12.12
CA THR A 265 23.34 2.08 10.83
C THR A 265 24.02 0.72 10.74
N TYR A 266 23.41 -0.20 10.00
CA TYR A 266 23.97 -1.52 9.67
C TYR A 266 23.78 -1.82 8.17
N ASP A 267 24.58 -2.76 7.64
CA ASP A 267 24.48 -3.17 6.23
C ASP A 267 23.30 -4.12 5.98
N ARG A 268 23.41 -5.36 6.46
CA ARG A 268 22.38 -6.39 6.33
C ARG A 268 22.46 -7.30 7.55
N LEU A 269 21.32 -7.75 8.06
CA LEU A 269 21.29 -8.80 9.08
C LEU A 269 21.62 -10.15 8.41
N THR A 270 22.59 -10.88 8.95
CA THR A 270 23.09 -12.12 8.36
C THR A 270 22.95 -13.33 9.28
N ALA A 271 22.73 -13.12 10.57
CA ALA A 271 22.50 -14.21 11.51
C ALA A 271 21.48 -13.77 12.58
N VAL A 272 20.52 -14.63 12.87
CA VAL A 272 19.68 -14.56 14.08
C VAL A 272 19.58 -15.94 14.69
N ALA A 273 19.95 -16.06 15.96
CA ALA A 273 19.96 -17.34 16.65
C ALA A 273 19.67 -17.21 18.14
N PRO A 274 19.13 -18.26 18.77
CA PRO A 274 19.07 -18.33 20.22
C PRO A 274 20.50 -18.27 20.81
N GLY A 275 20.62 -17.56 21.93
CA GLY A 275 21.85 -17.36 22.70
C GLY A 275 21.67 -17.64 24.19
N GLY A 276 20.72 -18.50 24.56
CA GLY A 276 20.33 -18.73 25.95
C GLY A 276 19.24 -17.73 26.37
N PRO A 277 19.46 -16.86 27.37
CA PRO A 277 18.48 -15.84 27.79
C PRO A 277 18.44 -14.61 26.85
N ALA A 278 19.25 -14.62 25.79
CA ALA A 278 19.35 -13.54 24.82
C ALA A 278 19.32 -14.08 23.39
N VAL A 279 19.03 -13.20 22.45
CA VAL A 279 19.11 -13.42 21.01
C VAL A 279 20.45 -12.87 20.51
N ARG A 280 21.16 -13.68 19.73
CA ARG A 280 22.37 -13.27 19.02
C ARG A 280 22.02 -12.79 17.63
N LEU A 281 22.56 -11.64 17.25
CA LEU A 281 22.39 -11.02 15.94
C LEU A 281 23.77 -10.80 15.32
N GLY A 282 23.93 -11.23 14.07
CA GLY A 282 25.15 -10.98 13.29
C GLY A 282 24.83 -10.15 12.05
N PHE A 283 25.74 -9.25 11.69
CA PHE A 283 25.57 -8.31 10.59
C PHE A 283 26.68 -8.45 9.55
N ALA A 284 26.37 -8.08 8.31
CA ALA A 284 27.30 -8.14 7.18
C ALA A 284 28.53 -7.22 7.34
N ASP A 285 28.46 -6.21 8.22
CA ASP A 285 29.59 -5.33 8.57
C ASP A 285 30.54 -5.97 9.61
N GLY A 286 30.30 -7.23 10.00
CA GLY A 286 31.08 -7.96 10.99
C GLY A 286 30.68 -7.69 12.44
N ARG A 287 29.68 -6.84 12.67
CA ARG A 287 29.13 -6.58 14.00
C ARG A 287 28.37 -7.79 14.53
N GLU A 288 28.48 -8.00 15.84
CA GLU A 288 27.66 -8.93 16.59
C GLU A 288 26.96 -8.20 17.73
N GLU A 289 25.70 -8.52 17.96
CA GLU A 289 24.88 -7.97 19.04
C GLU A 289 24.21 -9.09 19.83
N THR A 290 23.97 -8.83 21.11
CA THR A 290 23.13 -9.67 21.97
C THR A 290 22.08 -8.82 22.64
N ALA A 291 20.82 -9.28 22.65
CA ALA A 291 19.74 -8.60 23.35
C ALA A 291 18.74 -9.62 23.90
N ALA A 292 18.18 -9.37 25.08
CA ALA A 292 17.23 -10.29 25.72
C ALA A 292 16.01 -10.60 24.84
N ARG A 293 15.35 -9.54 24.32
CA ARG A 293 14.16 -9.65 23.48
C ARG A 293 14.11 -8.53 22.44
N PRO A 294 14.94 -8.58 21.39
CA PRO A 294 15.00 -7.51 20.40
C PRO A 294 13.69 -7.40 19.61
N VAL A 295 13.41 -6.22 19.09
CA VAL A 295 12.36 -6.00 18.09
C VAL A 295 12.97 -6.09 16.70
N LEU A 296 12.42 -6.94 15.83
CA LEU A 296 12.91 -7.17 14.47
C LEU A 296 11.84 -6.69 13.47
N GLY A 297 12.05 -5.51 12.89
CA GLY A 297 11.18 -4.92 11.86
C GLY A 297 11.87 -4.88 10.50
N LEU A 298 12.09 -6.07 9.94
CA LEU A 298 12.83 -6.30 8.69
C LEU A 298 11.87 -6.71 7.57
N SER A 299 12.40 -6.78 6.34
CA SER A 299 11.68 -7.52 5.29
C SER A 299 11.64 -9.01 5.64
N ALA A 300 10.57 -9.71 5.23
CA ALA A 300 10.44 -11.15 5.45
C ALA A 300 11.64 -11.93 4.87
N ALA A 301 12.09 -11.54 3.67
CA ALA A 301 13.25 -12.16 3.02
C ALA A 301 14.54 -12.00 3.83
N GLU A 302 14.81 -10.81 4.38
CA GLU A 302 16.00 -10.59 5.19
C GLU A 302 15.94 -11.35 6.53
N LEU A 303 14.80 -11.29 7.23
CA LEU A 303 14.63 -11.98 8.51
C LEU A 303 14.83 -13.50 8.35
N PHE A 304 14.11 -14.11 7.41
CA PHE A 304 14.17 -15.56 7.21
C PHE A 304 15.54 -16.01 6.70
N ALA A 305 16.16 -15.26 5.79
CA ALA A 305 17.52 -15.56 5.34
C ALA A 305 18.54 -15.47 6.49
N ALA A 306 18.45 -14.46 7.36
CA ALA A 306 19.32 -14.34 8.53
C ALA A 306 19.11 -15.48 9.55
N ALA A 307 17.93 -16.09 9.56
CA ALA A 307 17.61 -17.24 10.39
C ALA A 307 17.99 -18.59 9.76
N GLY A 308 18.50 -18.60 8.52
CA GLY A 308 18.72 -19.82 7.75
C GLY A 308 17.44 -20.52 7.28
N VAL A 309 16.31 -19.80 7.26
CA VAL A 309 15.02 -20.28 6.77
C VAL A 309 14.86 -19.93 5.30
N GLU A 310 14.52 -20.92 4.48
CA GLU A 310 14.29 -20.72 3.05
C GLU A 310 13.00 -19.92 2.83
N TYR A 311 13.12 -18.78 2.14
CA TYR A 311 11.98 -17.99 1.69
C TYR A 311 12.31 -17.21 0.43
N ALA A 312 11.78 -17.69 -0.70
CA ALA A 312 11.92 -17.07 -2.01
C ALA A 312 10.52 -16.84 -2.60
N PRO A 313 9.85 -15.72 -2.24
CA PRO A 313 8.52 -15.43 -2.76
C PRO A 313 8.59 -14.91 -4.20
N ASP A 314 7.54 -15.16 -4.96
CA ASP A 314 7.32 -14.47 -6.22
C ASP A 314 6.99 -12.99 -5.93
N ARG A 315 7.58 -12.07 -6.69
CA ARG A 315 7.39 -10.63 -6.51
C ARG A 315 6.82 -10.01 -7.77
N LEU A 316 5.98 -9.01 -7.59
CA LEU A 316 5.50 -8.21 -8.70
C LEU A 316 6.62 -7.37 -9.30
N HIS A 317 6.60 -7.27 -10.62
CA HIS A 317 7.45 -6.37 -11.38
C HIS A 317 6.69 -5.06 -11.60
N SER A 318 7.23 -3.94 -11.11
CA SER A 318 6.62 -2.63 -11.33
C SER A 318 7.52 -1.78 -12.22
N VAL A 319 6.88 -0.98 -13.07
CA VAL A 319 7.54 0.00 -13.92
C VAL A 319 6.99 1.38 -13.54
N LEU A 320 7.85 2.24 -13.00
CA LEU A 320 7.51 3.61 -12.64
C LEU A 320 8.39 4.56 -13.44
N ALA A 321 7.80 5.59 -14.01
CA ALA A 321 8.52 6.67 -14.67
C ALA A 321 8.14 8.01 -14.01
N TRP A 322 9.15 8.80 -13.68
CA TRP A 322 8.98 10.18 -13.23
C TRP A 322 9.31 11.11 -14.39
N VAL A 323 8.33 11.90 -14.80
CA VAL A 323 8.51 12.88 -15.87
C VAL A 323 8.32 14.29 -15.34
N GLY A 324 9.22 15.19 -15.70
CA GLY A 324 9.12 16.61 -15.43
C GLY A 324 8.41 17.30 -16.57
N VAL A 325 7.27 17.93 -16.29
CA VAL A 325 6.44 18.61 -17.28
C VAL A 325 6.27 20.06 -16.86
N ARG A 326 6.26 21.00 -17.83
CA ARG A 326 5.97 22.40 -17.53
C ARG A 326 4.52 22.52 -17.05
N GLU A 327 4.30 23.25 -15.97
CA GLU A 327 2.96 23.44 -15.40
C GLU A 327 1.97 24.00 -16.44
N ASP A 328 2.42 24.93 -17.28
CA ASP A 328 1.59 25.58 -18.31
C ASP A 328 1.15 24.64 -19.45
N ASP A 329 1.77 23.46 -19.56
CA ASP A 329 1.42 22.43 -20.55
C ASP A 329 0.46 21.36 -19.99
N LEU A 330 0.25 21.35 -18.67
CA LEU A 330 -0.66 20.43 -18.01
C LEU A 330 -2.09 20.98 -18.03
N ALA A 331 -3.05 20.08 -18.21
CA ALA A 331 -4.45 20.37 -17.92
C ALA A 331 -4.67 20.46 -16.40
N GLU A 332 -5.90 20.77 -15.97
CA GLU A 332 -6.27 20.59 -14.57
C GLU A 332 -6.07 19.12 -14.17
N LEU A 333 -5.23 18.88 -13.16
CA LEU A 333 -4.86 17.54 -12.75
C LEU A 333 -5.77 17.06 -11.60
N PRO A 334 -6.43 15.90 -11.76
CA PRO A 334 -7.04 15.19 -10.63
C PRO A 334 -5.98 14.80 -9.60
N GLY A 335 -6.38 14.49 -8.37
CA GLY A 335 -5.43 14.04 -7.33
C GLY A 335 -4.64 12.79 -7.71
N PHE A 336 -5.24 11.90 -8.51
CA PHE A 336 -4.61 10.86 -9.30
C PHE A 336 -5.59 10.35 -10.35
N VAL A 337 -5.09 9.61 -11.34
CA VAL A 337 -5.92 8.95 -12.37
C VAL A 337 -5.64 7.46 -12.39
N HIS A 338 -6.66 6.64 -12.20
CA HIS A 338 -6.59 5.23 -12.57
C HIS A 338 -6.90 5.06 -14.05
N VAL A 339 -6.01 4.40 -14.77
CA VAL A 339 -6.16 4.19 -16.21
C VAL A 339 -6.70 2.77 -16.39
N LEU A 340 -7.95 2.67 -16.85
CA LEU A 340 -8.67 1.39 -16.98
C LEU A 340 -8.65 0.88 -18.42
N ASP A 341 -8.48 1.76 -19.40
CA ASP A 341 -8.42 1.35 -20.81
C ASP A 341 -7.30 0.32 -21.07
N PRO A 342 -7.60 -0.84 -21.68
CA PRO A 342 -6.61 -1.89 -21.90
C PRO A 342 -5.51 -1.48 -22.89
N GLY A 343 -5.82 -0.56 -23.82
CA GLY A 343 -4.87 -0.07 -24.82
C GLY A 343 -3.90 1.00 -24.34
N VAL A 344 -4.06 1.50 -23.11
CA VAL A 344 -3.17 2.52 -22.53
C VAL A 344 -2.21 1.84 -21.57
N PRO A 345 -0.88 1.89 -21.80
CA PRO A 345 0.13 1.11 -21.08
C PRO A 345 0.48 1.67 -19.70
N ALA A 346 -0.52 2.14 -18.96
CA ALA A 346 -0.41 2.58 -17.58
C ALA A 346 -1.62 2.13 -16.78
N TYR A 347 -1.43 1.92 -15.48
CA TYR A 347 -2.54 1.68 -14.55
C TYR A 347 -2.78 2.88 -13.63
N ARG A 348 -1.78 3.75 -13.39
CA ARG A 348 -1.98 4.94 -12.57
C ARG A 348 -1.10 6.12 -12.97
N VAL A 349 -1.65 7.32 -12.88
CA VAL A 349 -0.93 8.61 -12.97
C VAL A 349 -1.11 9.35 -11.66
N THR A 350 -0.02 9.89 -11.09
CA THR A 350 -0.05 10.63 -9.83
C THR A 350 0.75 11.93 -9.98
N PRO A 351 0.10 13.09 -9.89
CA PRO A 351 0.79 14.37 -9.80
C PRO A 351 1.66 14.42 -8.55
N GLY A 352 2.93 14.77 -8.73
CA GLY A 352 3.87 15.06 -7.67
C GLY A 352 3.98 16.55 -7.39
N GLU A 353 5.05 16.90 -6.70
CA GLU A 353 5.33 18.28 -6.30
C GLU A 353 5.64 19.17 -7.52
N ARG A 354 5.20 20.43 -7.42
CA ARG A 354 5.58 21.51 -8.33
C ARG A 354 6.86 22.16 -7.83
N GLY A 355 7.89 22.18 -8.68
CA GLY A 355 9.12 22.90 -8.42
C GLY A 355 8.97 24.41 -8.62
N ASP A 356 9.86 25.19 -8.01
CA ASP A 356 9.95 26.64 -8.15
C ASP A 356 10.30 27.08 -9.59
N ASP A 357 10.84 26.16 -10.39
CA ASP A 357 11.17 26.33 -11.81
C ASP A 357 9.95 26.22 -12.75
N GLY A 358 8.74 26.03 -12.18
CA GLY A 358 7.52 25.85 -12.95
C GLY A 358 7.39 24.47 -13.59
N VAL A 359 8.23 23.51 -13.18
CA VAL A 359 8.14 22.11 -13.62
C VAL A 359 7.47 21.29 -12.53
N ARG A 360 6.44 20.55 -12.88
CA ARG A 360 5.81 19.55 -12.02
C ARG A 360 6.34 18.17 -12.31
N VAL A 361 6.62 17.43 -11.24
CA VAL A 361 6.90 15.99 -11.33
C VAL A 361 5.58 15.25 -11.50
N VAL A 362 5.49 14.34 -12.46
CA VAL A 362 4.36 13.41 -12.60
C VAL A 362 4.91 11.99 -12.57
N CYS A 363 4.40 11.18 -11.65
CA CYS A 363 4.70 9.75 -11.60
C CYS A 363 3.67 9.00 -12.43
N VAL A 364 4.14 8.20 -13.39
CA VAL A 364 3.30 7.28 -14.17
C VAL A 364 3.71 5.87 -13.81
N GLU A 365 2.76 5.12 -13.28
CA GLU A 365 2.88 3.70 -13.00
C GLU A 365 2.38 2.92 -14.22
N LEU A 366 3.34 2.37 -14.95
CA LEU A 366 3.19 1.77 -16.26
C LEU A 366 2.83 0.28 -16.13
N ALA A 367 2.33 -0.31 -17.23
CA ALA A 367 2.12 -1.75 -17.28
C ALA A 367 3.44 -2.51 -17.03
N HIS A 368 3.35 -3.65 -16.36
CA HIS A 368 4.49 -4.44 -15.89
C HIS A 368 5.44 -4.92 -17.01
N ASP A 369 4.96 -4.95 -18.25
CA ASP A 369 5.67 -5.40 -19.44
C ASP A 369 6.28 -4.26 -20.27
N VAL A 370 6.11 -3.00 -19.85
CA VAL A 370 6.74 -1.86 -20.51
C VAL A 370 8.27 -1.93 -20.33
N PRO A 371 9.07 -1.97 -21.41
CA PRO A 371 10.52 -2.02 -21.30
C PRO A 371 11.10 -0.78 -20.62
N GLN A 372 12.09 -0.97 -19.74
CA GLN A 372 12.69 0.10 -18.94
C GLN A 372 13.19 1.26 -19.80
N GLU A 373 13.81 0.97 -20.94
CA GLU A 373 14.37 1.95 -21.87
C GLU A 373 13.30 2.77 -22.63
N GLN A 374 12.05 2.31 -22.63
CA GLN A 374 10.92 2.99 -23.26
C GLN A 374 10.00 3.67 -22.24
N ALA A 375 10.19 3.41 -20.94
CA ALA A 375 9.26 3.80 -19.88
C ALA A 375 9.00 5.31 -19.83
N ALA A 376 10.03 6.16 -19.87
CA ALA A 376 9.87 7.61 -19.82
C ALA A 376 9.09 8.16 -21.03
N ALA A 377 9.41 7.70 -22.25
CA ALA A 377 8.69 8.10 -23.46
C ALA A 377 7.23 7.62 -23.44
N THR A 378 7.02 6.39 -22.97
CA THR A 378 5.67 5.81 -22.79
C THR A 378 4.87 6.61 -21.78
N ALA A 379 5.47 7.05 -20.68
CA ALA A 379 4.83 7.89 -19.68
C ALA A 379 4.35 9.22 -20.26
N VAL A 380 5.17 9.91 -21.06
CA VAL A 380 4.75 11.15 -21.75
C VAL A 380 3.57 10.88 -22.67
N ALA A 381 3.64 9.83 -23.50
CA ALA A 381 2.55 9.45 -24.38
C ALA A 381 1.25 9.10 -23.63
N VAL A 382 1.35 8.48 -22.45
CA VAL A 382 0.20 8.21 -21.57
C VAL A 382 -0.42 9.52 -21.05
N LEU A 383 0.39 10.51 -20.67
CA LEU A 383 -0.12 11.81 -20.21
C LEU A 383 -0.86 12.55 -21.34
N GLU A 384 -0.33 12.51 -22.57
CA GLU A 384 -1.03 13.08 -23.73
C GLU A 384 -2.31 12.33 -24.04
N THR A 385 -2.25 10.99 -24.07
CA THR A 385 -3.40 10.12 -24.39
C THR A 385 -4.55 10.30 -23.40
N THR A 386 -4.24 10.48 -22.12
CA THR A 386 -5.24 10.72 -21.06
C THR A 386 -5.69 12.18 -20.96
N GLY A 387 -5.21 13.05 -21.86
CA GLY A 387 -5.56 14.47 -21.90
C GLY A 387 -5.02 15.30 -20.72
N LEU A 388 -4.09 14.75 -19.94
CA LEU A 388 -3.45 15.44 -18.83
C LEU A 388 -2.31 16.35 -19.29
N LEU A 389 -1.73 16.05 -20.46
CA LEU A 389 -0.71 16.84 -21.13
C LEU A 389 -1.23 17.33 -22.47
N ARG A 390 -0.99 18.61 -22.79
CA ARG A 390 -1.30 19.19 -24.10
C ARG A 390 -0.59 18.41 -25.21
N GLU A 391 -1.30 18.15 -26.30
CA GLU A 391 -0.74 17.50 -27.49
C GLU A 391 0.55 18.18 -27.98
N GLY A 392 1.61 17.39 -28.13
CA GLY A 392 2.91 17.85 -28.63
C GLY A 392 3.78 18.51 -27.56
N ALA A 393 3.32 18.60 -26.31
CA ALA A 393 4.15 19.08 -25.21
C ALA A 393 5.16 18.01 -24.77
N GLY A 394 6.36 18.44 -24.42
CA GLY A 394 7.43 17.54 -24.01
C GLY A 394 7.40 17.20 -22.51
N GLY A 395 8.04 16.09 -22.17
CA GLY A 395 8.39 15.73 -20.80
C GLY A 395 9.89 15.45 -20.66
N THR A 396 10.47 15.80 -19.53
CA THR A 396 11.87 15.47 -19.19
C THR A 396 11.91 14.19 -18.37
N ASP A 397 12.73 13.21 -18.75
CA ASP A 397 12.96 12.02 -17.93
C ASP A 397 13.70 12.40 -16.63
N LEU A 398 13.04 12.22 -15.49
CA LEU A 398 13.62 12.43 -14.16
C LEU A 398 14.07 11.12 -13.52
N GLY A 399 13.72 9.98 -14.11
CA GLY A 399 14.08 8.66 -13.64
C GLY A 399 13.05 7.60 -13.99
N VAL A 400 13.54 6.37 -14.05
CA VAL A 400 12.73 5.16 -14.22
C VAL A 400 13.15 4.15 -13.15
N PHE A 401 12.16 3.48 -12.57
CA PHE A 401 12.31 2.24 -11.84
C PHE A 401 11.66 1.11 -12.63
N SER A 402 12.37 0.00 -12.82
CA SER A 402 11.83 -1.25 -13.36
C SER A 402 12.44 -2.39 -12.58
N GLY A 403 11.61 -3.17 -11.89
CA GLY A 403 12.11 -4.25 -11.04
C GLY A 403 11.10 -4.80 -10.04
N PRO A 404 11.51 -5.77 -9.21
CA PRO A 404 10.65 -6.41 -8.23
C PRO A 404 10.32 -5.47 -7.05
N THR A 405 9.03 -5.35 -6.68
CA THR A 405 8.54 -4.40 -5.67
C THR A 405 7.97 -5.03 -4.41
N PHE A 406 6.78 -5.65 -4.46
CA PHE A 406 6.18 -6.30 -3.31
C PHE A 406 5.83 -7.75 -3.64
N THR A 407 5.63 -8.55 -2.60
CA THR A 407 5.29 -9.97 -2.75
C THR A 407 3.94 -10.11 -3.45
N ASP A 408 3.87 -10.94 -4.48
CA ASP A 408 2.64 -11.18 -5.23
C ASP A 408 1.58 -11.83 -4.29
N PRO A 409 0.35 -11.30 -4.17
CA PRO A 409 -0.70 -11.80 -3.28
C PRO A 409 -1.34 -13.15 -3.69
N THR A 410 -0.51 -14.13 -4.06
CA THR A 410 -0.98 -15.46 -4.49
C THR A 410 -1.06 -16.44 -3.33
N ALA A 411 -1.92 -17.46 -3.46
CA ALA A 411 -2.02 -18.55 -2.49
C ALA A 411 -0.66 -19.25 -2.24
N ALA A 412 0.15 -19.40 -3.30
CA ALA A 412 1.48 -19.99 -3.21
C ALA A 412 2.41 -19.16 -2.32
N ASN A 413 2.40 -17.83 -2.45
CA ASN A 413 3.21 -16.95 -1.61
C ASN A 413 2.72 -16.90 -0.16
N VAL A 414 1.41 -16.95 0.07
CA VAL A 414 0.87 -17.08 1.44
C VAL A 414 1.34 -18.37 2.09
N ALA A 415 1.27 -19.51 1.38
CA ALA A 415 1.75 -20.78 1.88
C ALA A 415 3.26 -20.80 2.15
N ARG A 416 4.07 -20.22 1.24
CA ARG A 416 5.53 -20.08 1.45
C ARG A 416 5.86 -19.22 2.66
N HIS A 417 5.15 -18.11 2.85
CA HIS A 417 5.36 -17.24 4.02
C HIS A 417 4.95 -17.95 5.30
N ALA A 418 3.79 -18.61 5.33
CA ALA A 418 3.34 -19.38 6.49
C ALA A 418 4.33 -20.49 6.87
N ALA A 419 4.88 -21.21 5.89
CA ALA A 419 5.91 -22.23 6.12
C ALA A 419 7.20 -21.63 6.68
N ALA A 420 7.67 -20.50 6.14
CA ALA A 420 8.86 -19.82 6.63
C ALA A 420 8.65 -19.23 8.03
N LEU A 421 7.46 -18.70 8.32
CA LEU A 421 7.11 -18.18 9.64
C LEU A 421 7.05 -19.30 10.69
N ALA A 422 6.47 -20.46 10.35
CA ALA A 422 6.47 -21.63 11.22
C ALA A 422 7.91 -22.11 11.50
N ALA A 423 8.74 -22.23 10.47
CA ALA A 423 10.15 -22.60 10.63
C ALA A 423 10.93 -21.58 11.49
N TRP A 424 10.65 -20.29 11.34
CA TRP A 424 11.20 -19.24 12.20
C TRP A 424 10.76 -19.39 13.67
N GLN A 425 9.48 -19.68 13.91
CA GLN A 425 8.94 -19.89 15.26
C GLN A 425 9.57 -21.12 15.93
N ASP A 426 9.82 -22.19 15.17
CA ASP A 426 10.45 -23.42 15.66
C ASP A 426 11.91 -23.22 16.13
N LEU A 427 12.58 -22.14 15.69
CA LEU A 427 13.93 -21.80 16.18
C LEU A 427 13.93 -21.35 17.66
N GLY A 428 12.76 -21.02 18.22
CA GLY A 428 12.65 -20.59 19.62
C GLY A 428 13.39 -19.29 19.92
N VAL A 429 13.52 -18.40 18.93
CA VAL A 429 14.13 -17.07 19.11
C VAL A 429 13.16 -16.17 19.86
N ASP A 430 13.51 -15.74 21.08
CA ASP A 430 12.70 -14.77 21.83
C ASP A 430 12.91 -13.35 21.29
N ALA A 431 12.23 -13.03 20.19
CA ALA A 431 12.23 -11.71 19.58
C ALA A 431 10.79 -11.28 19.21
N ALA A 432 10.52 -9.99 19.27
CA ALA A 432 9.28 -9.43 18.76
C ALA A 432 9.44 -9.11 17.27
N VAL A 433 8.75 -9.84 16.40
CA VAL A 433 8.76 -9.58 14.95
C VAL A 433 7.62 -8.62 14.59
N VAL A 434 7.92 -7.55 13.86
CA VAL A 434 6.96 -6.53 13.43
C VAL A 434 7.08 -6.22 11.93
N GLY A 435 6.01 -5.68 11.34
CA GLY A 435 5.89 -5.45 9.91
C GLY A 435 5.56 -6.74 9.14
N GLY A 436 5.68 -6.69 7.81
CA GLY A 436 5.25 -7.78 6.91
C GLY A 436 5.98 -9.12 7.06
N ALA A 437 7.04 -9.20 7.90
CA ALA A 437 7.65 -10.47 8.26
C ALA A 437 6.76 -11.30 9.20
N GLY A 438 6.05 -10.65 10.12
CA GLY A 438 5.23 -11.32 11.13
C GLY A 438 3.83 -11.72 10.66
N SER A 439 3.30 -11.04 9.64
CA SER A 439 1.98 -11.33 9.06
C SER A 439 1.95 -10.96 7.58
N PHE A 440 1.57 -11.90 6.73
CA PHE A 440 1.45 -11.66 5.29
C PHE A 440 0.28 -10.72 5.03
N GLY A 441 0.48 -9.70 4.19
CA GLY A 441 -0.57 -8.72 3.87
C GLY A 441 -0.65 -7.53 4.83
N ALA A 442 -0.20 -7.68 6.09
CA ALA A 442 -0.20 -6.60 7.08
C ALA A 442 1.01 -5.65 6.92
N ASP A 443 1.18 -5.07 5.72
CA ASP A 443 2.29 -4.16 5.38
C ASP A 443 1.83 -2.76 4.93
N SER A 444 0.54 -2.45 5.04
CA SER A 444 0.03 -1.09 4.89
C SER A 444 0.62 -0.15 5.96
N PHE A 445 0.58 1.15 5.71
CA PHE A 445 1.09 2.14 6.66
C PHE A 445 0.40 2.02 8.03
N ASN A 446 -0.94 1.97 8.02
CA ASN A 446 -1.76 1.89 9.22
C ASN A 446 -1.48 0.61 10.01
N GLU A 447 -1.37 -0.53 9.32
CA GLU A 447 -1.00 -1.80 9.96
C GLU A 447 0.36 -1.70 10.63
N GLN A 448 1.36 -1.12 9.95
CA GLN A 448 2.69 -0.99 10.51
C GLN A 448 2.73 -0.07 11.74
N VAL A 449 1.99 1.04 11.73
CA VAL A 449 1.87 1.91 12.92
C VAL A 449 1.29 1.13 14.09
N LEU A 450 0.18 0.42 13.91
CA LEU A 450 -0.47 -0.33 15.00
C LEU A 450 0.37 -1.51 15.50
N GLN A 451 1.03 -2.26 14.61
CA GLN A 451 2.01 -3.27 15.01
C GLN A 451 3.11 -2.68 15.88
N GLY A 452 3.58 -1.49 15.51
CA GLY A 452 4.62 -0.78 16.22
C GLY A 452 4.19 -0.39 17.64
N LEU A 453 3.03 0.27 17.75
CA LEU A 453 2.45 0.73 19.01
C LEU A 453 2.07 -0.45 19.93
N SER A 454 1.40 -1.48 19.39
CA SER A 454 0.99 -2.68 20.15
C SER A 454 2.20 -3.44 20.69
N THR A 455 3.29 -3.48 19.92
CA THR A 455 4.54 -4.11 20.38
C THR A 455 5.20 -3.31 21.48
N ALA A 456 5.20 -1.98 21.41
CA ALA A 456 5.73 -1.14 22.48
C ALA A 456 4.95 -1.33 23.79
N GLU A 457 3.61 -1.39 23.74
CA GLU A 457 2.76 -1.61 24.92
C GLU A 457 3.03 -2.97 25.60
N ARG A 458 3.24 -4.04 24.81
CA ARG A 458 3.57 -5.37 25.35
C ARG A 458 4.97 -5.48 25.95
N LEU A 459 5.87 -4.58 25.56
CA LEU A 459 7.25 -4.59 26.04
C LEU A 459 7.45 -3.67 27.24
N ALA A 460 6.67 -2.59 27.33
CA ALA A 460 6.64 -1.65 28.45
C ALA A 460 6.22 -2.34 29.76
#